data_AF-A0A355GAZ1-F1
#
_entry.id   AF-A0A355GAZ1-F1
#
_cell.length_a   1.000
_cell.length_b   1.000
_cell.length_c   1.000
_cell.angle_alpha   90.00
_cell.angle_beta   90.00
_cell.angle_gamma   90.00
#
_symmetry.space_group_name_H-M   'P 1'
#
loop_
_entity.id
_entity.type
_entity.pdbx_description
1 polymer ?
#
loop_
_entity_poly.entity_id
_entity_poly.type
_entity_poly.pdbx_seq_one_letter_code
_entity_poly.pdbx_strand_id
1 'polypeptide(L)'
;MEDAVRKTAVLIEALSWIRRFRGRYVVIKLGGSALEEEAAVKSFLTDVIFMRTVGMHPILVHGGGKAISQAMNSAGIEPRFVNGRR
;
A
#
# COMPACT_ATOMS: atom_id res chain seq x y z
N MET A 1 -4.90 -30.74 -9.04
CA MET A 1 -6.35 -30.64 -8.77
C MET A 1 -6.61 -30.07 -7.38
N GLU A 2 -5.94 -30.60 -6.35
CA GLU A 2 -6.05 -30.17 -4.95
C GLU A 2 -5.81 -28.67 -4.71
N ASP A 3 -4.78 -28.08 -5.34
CA ASP A 3 -4.49 -26.65 -5.22
C ASP A 3 -5.61 -25.74 -5.75
N ALA A 4 -6.29 -26.14 -6.83
CA ALA A 4 -7.39 -25.38 -7.40
C ALA A 4 -8.61 -25.41 -6.47
N VAL A 5 -8.89 -26.58 -5.86
CA VAL A 5 -9.94 -26.75 -4.86
C VAL A 5 -9.66 -25.86 -3.64
N ARG A 6 -8.42 -25.89 -3.13
CA ARG A 6 -7.99 -25.06 -2.01
C ARG A 6 -8.13 -23.56 -2.30
N LYS A 7 -7.65 -23.09 -3.46
CA LYS A 7 -7.80 -21.69 -3.87
C LYS A 7 -9.27 -21.27 -3.99
N THR A 8 -10.11 -22.16 -4.50
CA THR A 8 -11.56 -21.91 -4.63
C THR A 8 -12.21 -21.71 -3.26
N ALA A 9 -11.91 -22.58 -2.29
CA ALA A 9 -12.43 -22.44 -0.93
C ALA A 9 -12.07 -21.08 -0.30
N VAL A 10 -10.80 -20.67 -0.41
CA VAL A 10 -10.33 -19.36 0.09
C VAL A 10 -11.07 -18.20 -0.57
N LEU A 11 -11.31 -18.24 -1.88
CA LEU A 11 -12.04 -17.19 -2.59
C LEU A 11 -13.52 -17.13 -2.19
N ILE A 12 -14.15 -18.27 -1.90
CA ILE A 12 -15.53 -18.33 -1.40
C ILE A 12 -15.64 -17.67 -0.02
N GLU A 13 -14.69 -17.95 0.90
CA GLU A 13 -14.66 -17.30 2.21
C GLU A 13 -14.45 -15.78 2.11
N ALA A 14 -13.54 -15.35 1.23
CA ALA A 14 -13.23 -13.95 0.96
C ALA A 14 -14.41 -13.19 0.31
N LEU A 15 -15.35 -13.88 -0.34
CA LEU A 15 -16.49 -13.27 -1.05
C LEU A 15 -17.34 -12.39 -0.13
N SER A 16 -17.51 -12.79 1.13
CA SER A 16 -18.25 -12.03 2.13
C SER A 16 -17.64 -10.63 2.34
N TRP A 17 -16.31 -10.56 2.48
CA TRP A 17 -15.55 -9.33 2.62
C TRP A 17 -15.57 -8.48 1.35
N ILE A 18 -15.37 -9.12 0.19
CA ILE A 18 -15.44 -8.44 -1.11
C ILE A 18 -16.79 -7.74 -1.29
N ARG A 19 -17.90 -8.44 -0.99
CA ARG A 19 -19.25 -7.85 -1.08
C ARG A 19 -19.44 -6.70 -0.11
N ARG A 20 -18.92 -6.81 1.12
CA ARG A 20 -19.02 -5.75 2.14
C ARG A 20 -18.36 -4.44 1.72
N PHE A 21 -17.21 -4.52 1.04
CA PHE A 21 -16.41 -3.35 0.67
C PHE A 21 -16.56 -2.92 -0.79
N ARG A 22 -17.34 -3.63 -1.60
CA ARG A 22 -17.66 -3.23 -2.98
C ARG A 22 -18.30 -1.84 -2.99
N GLY A 23 -17.82 -0.97 -3.88
CA GLY A 23 -18.25 0.43 -4.02
C GLY A 23 -17.78 1.34 -2.88
N ARG A 24 -17.01 0.84 -1.89
CA ARG A 24 -16.49 1.66 -0.80
C ARG A 24 -15.16 2.31 -1.17
N TYR A 25 -14.97 3.53 -0.70
CA TYR A 25 -13.66 4.19 -0.71
C TYR A 25 -12.79 3.64 0.42
N VAL A 26 -11.55 3.30 0.10
CA VAL A 26 -10.58 2.78 1.07
C VAL A 26 -9.32 3.62 0.99
N VAL A 27 -9.11 4.49 1.98
CA VAL A 27 -7.92 5.35 2.04
C VAL A 27 -6.79 4.59 2.71
N ILE A 28 -5.67 4.44 2.02
CA ILE A 28 -4.52 3.66 2.48
C ILE A 28 -3.31 4.59 2.54
N LYS A 29 -2.77 4.76 3.74
CA LYS A 29 -1.51 5.47 3.94
C LYS A 29 -0.34 4.51 3.72
N LEU A 30 0.41 4.72 2.65
CA LEU A 30 1.64 4.01 2.34
C LEU A 30 2.84 4.88 2.75
N GLY A 31 3.59 4.48 3.78
CA GLY A 31 4.76 5.25 4.17
C GLY A 31 5.66 4.53 5.15
N GLY A 32 6.81 5.15 5.45
CA GLY A 32 7.84 4.55 6.29
C GLY A 32 8.75 3.62 5.49
N SER A 33 9.29 2.60 6.16
CA SER A 33 10.18 1.58 5.56
C SER A 33 9.53 0.76 4.45
N ALA A 34 8.19 0.68 4.43
CA ALA A 34 7.45 -0.01 3.38
C ALA A 34 7.65 0.59 1.96
N LEU A 35 8.18 1.81 1.85
CA LEU A 35 8.51 2.46 0.58
C LEU A 35 9.97 2.22 0.12
N GLU A 36 10.80 1.58 0.94
CA GLU A 36 12.23 1.44 0.65
C GLU A 36 12.57 0.16 -0.10
N GLU A 37 11.79 -0.89 0.11
CA GLU A 37 11.99 -2.16 -0.57
C GLU A 37 11.06 -2.26 -1.78
N GLU A 38 11.65 -2.23 -2.99
CA GLU A 38 10.89 -2.26 -4.25
C GLU A 38 9.97 -3.49 -4.34
N ALA A 39 10.43 -4.65 -3.86
CA ALA A 39 9.63 -5.87 -3.83
C ALA A 39 8.39 -5.73 -2.94
N ALA A 40 8.52 -5.10 -1.77
CA ALA A 40 7.42 -4.84 -0.86
C ALA A 40 6.41 -3.85 -1.47
N VAL A 41 6.91 -2.78 -2.12
CA VAL A 41 6.05 -1.82 -2.84
C VAL A 41 5.28 -2.51 -3.96
N LYS A 42 5.94 -3.35 -4.76
CA LYS A 42 5.30 -4.09 -5.86
C LYS A 42 4.24 -5.07 -5.36
N SER A 43 4.54 -5.78 -4.27
CA SER A 43 3.57 -6.66 -3.61
C SER A 43 2.34 -5.87 -3.16
N PHE A 44 2.55 -4.76 -2.45
CA PHE A 44 1.46 -3.89 -1.98
C PHE A 44 0.62 -3.34 -3.14
N LEU A 45 1.25 -2.89 -4.23
CA LEU A 45 0.53 -2.41 -5.41
C LEU A 45 -0.33 -3.51 -6.06
N THR A 46 0.11 -4.77 -5.98
CA THR A 46 -0.70 -5.92 -6.43
C THR A 46 -1.99 -6.04 -5.60
N ASP A 47 -1.92 -5.83 -4.29
CA ASP A 47 -3.09 -5.83 -3.41
C ASP A 47 -4.05 -4.68 -3.73
N VAL A 48 -3.51 -3.48 -4.01
CA VAL A 48 -4.30 -2.31 -4.43
C VAL A 48 -5.03 -2.58 -5.74
N ILE A 49 -4.36 -3.20 -6.71
CA ILE A 49 -4.96 -3.62 -7.98
C ILE A 49 -6.06 -4.66 -7.72
N PHE A 50 -5.83 -5.64 -6.84
CA PHE A 50 -6.85 -6.61 -6.45
C PHE A 50 -8.08 -5.93 -5.85
N MET A 51 -7.90 -5.00 -4.91
CA MET A 51 -8.99 -4.22 -4.31
C MET A 51 -9.81 -3.48 -5.38
N ARG A 52 -9.14 -2.83 -6.34
CA ARG A 52 -9.82 -2.16 -7.45
C ARG A 52 -10.57 -3.16 -8.34
N THR A 53 -9.97 -4.31 -8.63
CA THR A 53 -10.52 -5.38 -9.47
C THR A 53 -11.80 -5.96 -8.88
N VAL A 54 -11.87 -6.13 -7.57
CA VAL A 54 -13.06 -6.67 -6.87
C VAL A 54 -14.13 -5.61 -6.57
N GLY A 55 -13.92 -4.38 -7.05
CA GLY A 55 -14.90 -3.30 -7.05
C GLY A 55 -14.79 -2.32 -5.88
N MET A 56 -13.68 -2.27 -5.16
CA MET A 56 -13.40 -1.19 -4.20
C MET A 56 -12.84 0.05 -4.91
N HIS A 57 -12.79 1.17 -4.19
CA HIS A 57 -12.16 2.42 -4.64
C HIS A 57 -10.97 2.76 -3.73
N PRO A 58 -9.81 2.08 -3.89
CA PRO A 58 -8.63 2.39 -3.10
C PRO A 58 -8.09 3.79 -3.45
N ILE A 59 -7.71 4.55 -2.43
CA ILE A 59 -7.06 5.87 -2.53
C ILE A 59 -5.73 5.77 -1.77
N LEU A 60 -4.61 5.91 -2.49
CA LEU A 60 -3.29 5.86 -1.87
C LEU A 60 -2.84 7.25 -1.44
N VAL A 61 -2.35 7.36 -0.21
CA VAL A 61 -1.69 8.55 0.34
C VAL A 61 -0.28 8.14 0.74
N HIS A 62 0.75 8.80 0.21
CA HIS A 62 2.13 8.46 0.56
C HIS A 62 2.93 9.67 1.06
N GLY A 63 3.95 9.37 1.86
CA GLY A 63 4.97 10.34 2.24
C GLY A 63 6.16 10.32 1.28
N GLY A 64 7.20 11.10 1.61
CA GLY A 64 8.46 11.11 0.86
C GLY A 64 9.66 11.53 1.71
N GLY A 65 9.55 11.44 3.03
CA GLY A 65 10.51 12.06 3.95
C GLY A 65 11.96 11.63 3.73
N LYS A 66 12.22 10.35 3.45
CA LYS A 66 13.58 9.86 3.21
C LYS A 66 14.16 10.40 1.91
N ALA A 67 13.40 10.35 0.81
CA ALA A 67 13.81 10.93 -0.47
C ALA A 67 14.08 12.45 -0.35
N ILE A 68 13.25 13.17 0.40
CA ILE A 68 13.46 14.60 0.69
C ILE A 68 14.76 14.81 1.48
N SER A 69 14.99 14.05 2.56
CA SER A 69 16.24 14.16 3.34
C SER A 69 17.48 13.86 2.49
N GLN A 70 17.43 12.85 1.62
CA GLN A 70 18.52 12.52 0.71
C GLN A 70 18.81 13.68 -0.24
N ALA A 71 17.78 14.24 -0.87
CA ALA A 71 17.92 15.39 -1.76
C ALA A 71 18.48 16.63 -1.05
N MET A 72 18.03 16.90 0.17
CA MET A 72 18.55 18.00 1.01
C MET A 72 20.04 17.81 1.31
N ASN A 73 20.45 16.61 1.76
CA ASN A 73 21.85 16.29 2.02
C ASN A 73 22.71 16.46 0.76
N SER A 74 22.24 15.99 -0.40
CA SER A 74 22.92 16.19 -1.69
C SER A 74 23.06 17.66 -2.09
N ALA A 75 22.16 18.53 -1.62
CA ALA A 75 22.22 19.97 -1.81
C ALA A 75 23.02 20.71 -0.71
N GLY A 76 23.63 19.99 0.24
CA GLY A 76 24.36 20.58 1.37
C GLY A 76 23.45 21.21 2.44
N ILE A 77 22.17 20.86 2.47
CA ILE A 77 21.18 21.35 3.43
C ILE A 77 20.92 20.27 4.47
N GLU A 78 21.21 20.54 5.74
CA GLU A 78 20.95 19.59 6.82
C GLU A 78 19.44 19.49 7.15
N PRO A 79 18.82 18.29 7.04
CA PRO A 79 17.45 18.05 7.45
C PRO A 79 17.25 18.26 8.94
N ARG A 80 16.36 19.19 9.31
CA ARG A 80 15.96 19.38 10.71
C ARG A 80 14.61 18.74 10.97
N PHE A 81 14.47 18.20 12.17
CA PHE A 81 13.21 17.68 12.66
C PHE A 81 12.95 18.22 14.05
N VAL A 82 11.73 18.74 14.28
CA VAL A 82 11.27 19.25 15.57
C VAL A 82 9.94 18.57 15.88
N ASN A 83 9.89 17.81 16.97
CA ASN A 83 8.68 17.11 17.43
C ASN A 83 8.02 16.24 16.34
N GLY A 84 8.83 15.49 15.58
CA GLY A 84 8.35 14.58 14.54
C GLY A 84 7.89 15.26 13.24
N ARG A 85 8.04 16.59 13.14
CA ARG A 85 7.84 17.36 11.90
C ARG A 85 9.17 17.81 11.36
N ARG A 86 9.28 17.87 10.04
CA ARG A 86 10.39 18.55 9.38
C ARG A 86 10.09 20.03 9.32
#